data_AF-A0AAU7P9U1-F1
#
_entry.id   AF-A0AAU7P9U1-F1
#
_cell.length_a   1.000
_cell.length_b   1.000
_cell.length_c   1.000
_cell.angle_alpha   90.00
_cell.angle_beta   90.00
_cell.angle_gamma   90.00
#
_symmetry.space_group_name_H-M   'P 1'
#
loop_
_entity.id
_entity.type
_entity.pdbx_description
1 polymer ?
#
loop_
_entity_poly.entity_id
_entity_poly.type
_entity_poly.pdbx_seq_one_letter_code
_entity_poly.pdbx_strand_id
1 'polypeptide(L)'
;MALSHFSFRKLPALLNTLLPGLLAVGACSAGESATPAAPPVTSTASAPASAGASVADRLATLLQASGVQCADANMAKGCTAGNVDAGDFYDVELSPACGDAGLFAGVAQASGVEALDAVPTTGSRAVARARLAQGQLVCIQAIGRAGQNPLYYYVIAIPADSVAGCKNNPACGTYGDRPIQRSKSVPGGSCHAAAPGQYVGDCAQGWVGADALDVFSNGI
;
A
#
# COMPACT_ATOMS: atom_id res chain seq x y z
N MET A 1 -45.14 -27.47 15.79
CA MET A 1 -46.21 -26.66 15.15
C MET A 1 -45.60 -25.28 14.88
N ALA A 2 -45.47 -24.70 13.69
CA ALA A 2 -45.77 -24.97 12.28
C ALA A 2 -44.68 -24.20 11.47
N LEU A 3 -43.92 -24.79 10.53
CA LEU A 3 -44.16 -24.90 9.08
C LEU A 3 -44.74 -23.66 8.35
N SER A 4 -43.95 -23.09 7.43
CA SER A 4 -44.28 -22.75 6.01
C SER A 4 -43.25 -21.74 5.48
N HIS A 5 -42.32 -22.11 4.59
CA HIS A 5 -42.40 -22.24 3.11
C HIS A 5 -42.51 -20.92 2.35
N PHE A 6 -41.60 -20.71 1.38
CA PHE A 6 -41.68 -20.07 0.05
C PHE A 6 -40.26 -19.57 -0.31
N SER A 7 -39.72 -19.68 -1.52
CA SER A 7 -40.04 -20.42 -2.73
C SER A 7 -38.83 -20.31 -3.67
N PHE A 8 -38.54 -21.37 -4.41
CA PHE A 8 -37.58 -21.39 -5.52
C PHE A 8 -37.91 -20.36 -6.60
N ARG A 9 -36.89 -19.71 -7.18
CA ARG A 9 -36.93 -19.34 -8.61
C ARG A 9 -35.64 -19.71 -9.33
N LYS A 10 -35.85 -20.47 -10.40
CA LYS A 10 -34.90 -20.96 -11.40
C LYS A 10 -34.51 -19.84 -12.38
N LEU A 11 -33.22 -19.83 -12.78
CA LEU A 11 -32.62 -19.69 -14.13
C LEU A 11 -33.37 -18.95 -15.26
N PRO A 12 -32.63 -18.27 -16.16
CA PRO A 12 -32.11 -18.99 -17.33
C PRO A 12 -30.66 -18.68 -17.73
N ALA A 13 -30.04 -19.70 -18.29
CA ALA A 13 -28.90 -19.64 -19.19
C ALA A 13 -29.36 -19.19 -20.59
N LEU A 14 -28.52 -18.46 -21.32
CA LEU A 14 -28.50 -18.19 -22.77
C LEU A 14 -27.18 -17.41 -23.01
N LEU A 15 -26.41 -17.51 -24.09
CA LEU A 15 -26.26 -18.41 -25.25
C LEU A 15 -25.07 -17.80 -26.05
N ASN A 16 -24.25 -18.63 -26.71
CA ASN A 16 -23.45 -18.44 -27.96
C ASN A 16 -23.02 -17.02 -28.41
N THR A 17 -21.82 -16.80 -28.95
CA THR A 17 -21.44 -17.23 -30.32
C THR A 17 -19.92 -17.25 -30.59
N LEU A 18 -19.54 -18.28 -31.35
CA LEU A 18 -18.33 -18.42 -32.17
C LEU A 18 -18.22 -17.33 -33.25
N LEU A 19 -17.00 -16.91 -33.65
CA LEU A 19 -16.36 -17.34 -34.91
C LEU A 19 -14.93 -16.75 -35.10
N PRO A 20 -14.08 -17.41 -35.91
CA PRO A 20 -12.66 -17.10 -36.15
C PRO A 20 -12.43 -16.38 -37.50
N GLY A 21 -11.20 -15.92 -37.74
CA GLY A 21 -10.70 -15.53 -39.07
C GLY A 21 -9.28 -14.99 -38.96
N LEU A 22 -8.25 -15.76 -39.35
CA LEU A 22 -7.72 -16.01 -40.70
C LEU A 22 -6.55 -15.08 -41.05
N LEU A 23 -5.41 -15.76 -41.24
CA LEU A 23 -4.15 -15.40 -41.88
C LEU A 23 -4.25 -14.41 -43.05
N ALA A 24 -3.24 -13.54 -43.16
CA ALA A 24 -2.67 -13.19 -44.46
C ALA A 24 -1.17 -12.87 -44.33
N VAL A 25 -0.38 -13.72 -44.99
CA VAL A 25 1.03 -13.51 -45.33
C VAL A 25 1.07 -12.59 -46.56
N GLY A 26 1.95 -11.58 -46.55
CA GLY A 26 2.23 -10.74 -47.71
C GLY A 26 3.73 -10.41 -47.75
N ALA A 27 4.38 -10.84 -48.83
CA ALA A 27 5.81 -10.77 -49.08
C ALA A 27 6.23 -9.49 -49.83
N CYS A 28 7.52 -9.15 -49.67
CA CYS A 28 8.48 -8.51 -50.59
C CYS A 28 7.98 -7.48 -51.65
N SER A 29 8.61 -6.28 -51.68
CA SER A 29 9.75 -6.01 -52.59
C SER A 29 10.23 -4.56 -52.53
N ALA A 30 11.49 -4.40 -52.95
CA ALA A 30 12.39 -3.25 -52.92
C ALA A 30 11.90 -1.94 -53.58
N GLY A 31 12.42 -0.82 -53.06
CA GLY A 31 12.47 0.48 -53.70
C GLY A 31 13.60 1.31 -53.07
N GLU A 32 14.60 1.67 -53.88
CA GLU A 32 15.92 2.15 -53.46
C GLU A 32 16.10 3.67 -53.69
N SER A 33 16.88 4.30 -52.81
CA SER A 33 17.62 5.58 -52.93
C SER A 33 16.90 6.95 -52.84
N ALA A 34 17.18 7.69 -51.75
CA ALA A 34 18.00 8.93 -51.76
C ALA A 34 18.23 9.49 -50.33
N THR A 35 19.49 9.77 -49.98
CA THR A 35 20.05 10.38 -48.75
C THR A 35 19.86 11.92 -48.71
N PRO A 36 20.29 12.69 -47.66
CA PRO A 36 20.53 12.39 -46.24
C PRO A 36 19.87 13.43 -45.29
N ALA A 37 19.46 13.03 -44.07
CA ALA A 37 19.30 13.96 -42.96
C ALA A 37 19.66 13.26 -41.64
N ALA A 38 20.79 13.66 -41.04
CA ALA A 38 21.17 13.30 -39.69
C ALA A 38 20.68 14.38 -38.69
N PRO A 39 20.59 14.10 -37.38
CA PRO A 39 20.27 12.85 -36.70
C PRO A 39 19.02 13.00 -35.80
N PRO A 40 18.56 11.95 -35.12
CA PRO A 40 18.38 12.16 -33.69
C PRO A 40 19.16 11.12 -32.90
N VAL A 41 19.89 11.65 -31.92
CA VAL A 41 20.49 10.96 -30.79
C VAL A 41 19.53 9.95 -30.17
N THR A 42 19.65 8.67 -30.51
CA THR A 42 19.19 7.60 -29.64
C THR A 42 20.21 7.47 -28.51
N SER A 43 20.07 8.34 -27.51
CA SER A 43 20.55 8.01 -26.18
C SER A 43 19.72 6.84 -25.70
N THR A 44 20.22 5.62 -25.87
CA THR A 44 19.82 4.49 -25.04
C THR A 44 20.31 4.82 -23.64
N ALA A 45 19.55 5.65 -22.93
CA ALA A 45 19.68 5.79 -21.51
C ALA A 45 19.32 4.42 -20.95
N SER A 46 20.35 3.61 -20.68
CA SER A 46 20.24 2.50 -19.76
C SER A 46 19.64 3.09 -18.49
N ALA A 47 18.34 2.88 -18.29
CA ALA A 47 17.71 3.19 -17.03
C ALA A 47 18.57 2.49 -15.96
N PRO A 48 19.02 3.21 -14.92
CA PRO A 48 19.75 2.54 -13.85
C PRO A 48 18.83 1.44 -13.35
N ALA A 49 19.30 0.19 -13.44
CA ALA A 49 18.64 -0.92 -12.78
C ALA A 49 18.50 -0.49 -11.32
N SER A 50 17.26 -0.33 -10.87
CA SER A 50 16.93 0.04 -9.50
C SER A 50 17.54 -1.02 -8.60
N ALA A 51 18.75 -0.76 -8.10
CA ALA A 51 19.32 -1.55 -7.02
C ALA A 51 18.32 -1.43 -5.88
N GLY A 52 17.66 -2.54 -5.55
CA GLY A 52 16.64 -2.56 -4.51
C GLY A 52 17.20 -1.93 -3.25
N ALA A 53 16.46 -0.98 -2.65
CA ALA A 53 16.91 -0.28 -1.46
C ALA A 53 17.27 -1.29 -0.37
N SER A 54 18.39 -1.07 0.32
CA SER A 54 18.83 -1.97 1.38
C SER A 54 17.80 -1.98 2.52
N VAL A 55 17.88 -2.97 3.41
CA VAL A 55 17.02 -2.98 4.61
C VAL A 55 17.26 -1.72 5.46
N ALA A 56 18.52 -1.28 5.56
CA ALA A 56 18.89 -0.07 6.29
C ALA A 56 18.29 1.20 5.67
N ASP A 57 18.30 1.34 4.34
CA ASP A 57 17.70 2.50 3.67
C ASP A 57 16.18 2.56 3.87
N ARG A 58 15.52 1.41 3.85
CA ARG A 58 14.09 1.29 4.11
C ARG A 58 13.74 1.64 5.55
N LEU A 59 14.57 1.17 6.50
CA LEU A 59 14.41 1.52 7.90
C LEU A 59 14.62 3.03 8.11
N ALA A 60 15.67 3.62 7.54
CA ALA A 60 15.91 5.07 7.64
C ALA A 60 14.75 5.89 7.06
N THR A 61 14.21 5.46 5.90
CA THR A 61 13.04 6.10 5.28
C THR A 61 11.81 6.00 6.18
N LEU A 62 11.57 4.84 6.79
CA LEU A 62 10.47 4.62 7.73
C LEU A 62 10.61 5.50 8.97
N LEU A 63 11.79 5.56 9.58
CA LEU A 63 12.07 6.42 10.74
C LEU A 63 11.78 7.89 10.41
N GLN A 64 12.30 8.37 9.28
CA GLN A 64 12.07 9.73 8.82
C GLN A 64 10.58 10.03 8.58
N ALA A 65 9.86 9.11 7.95
CA ALA A 65 8.46 9.30 7.59
C ALA A 65 7.51 9.21 8.80
N SER A 66 7.83 8.37 9.78
CA SER A 66 7.03 8.12 10.97
C SER A 66 7.38 9.03 12.15
N GLY A 67 8.54 9.69 12.12
CA GLY A 67 9.04 10.48 13.25
C GLY A 67 9.48 9.63 14.44
N VAL A 68 9.67 8.32 14.25
CA VAL A 68 10.16 7.39 15.28
C VAL A 68 11.63 7.67 15.55
N GLN A 69 11.99 7.66 16.82
CA GLN A 69 13.36 7.83 17.29
C GLN A 69 13.83 6.55 17.96
N CYS A 70 14.98 6.03 17.59
CA CYS A 70 15.54 4.81 18.16
C CYS A 70 16.89 5.10 18.82
N ALA A 71 17.16 4.43 19.94
CA ALA A 71 18.49 4.41 20.55
C ALA A 71 19.55 3.81 19.61
N ASP A 72 19.18 2.77 18.85
CA ASP A 72 19.95 2.25 17.73
C ASP A 72 19.06 2.15 16.49
N ALA A 73 19.21 3.14 15.61
CA ALA A 73 18.44 3.25 14.37
C ALA A 73 18.80 2.18 13.33
N ASN A 74 20.00 1.61 13.36
CA ASN A 74 20.40 0.58 12.39
C ASN A 74 19.84 -0.79 12.76
N MET A 75 19.64 -1.02 14.06
CA MET A 75 19.08 -2.26 14.60
C MET A 75 17.59 -2.17 14.94
N ALA A 76 16.95 -1.02 14.75
CA ALA A 76 15.57 -0.75 15.19
C ALA A 76 15.36 -1.09 16.69
N LYS A 77 16.31 -0.71 17.56
CA LYS A 77 16.25 -1.00 18.99
C LYS A 77 15.98 0.25 19.82
N GLY A 78 15.16 0.08 20.87
CA GLY A 78 14.78 1.16 21.78
C GLY A 78 14.07 2.29 21.05
N CYS A 79 13.13 1.95 20.18
CA CYS A 79 12.41 2.90 19.35
C CYS A 79 11.19 3.45 20.09
N THR A 80 10.97 4.75 19.96
CA THR A 80 9.85 5.47 20.58
C THR A 80 9.23 6.45 19.61
N ALA A 81 7.95 6.75 19.81
CA ALA A 81 7.24 7.82 19.13
C ALA A 81 6.45 8.65 20.16
N GLY A 82 6.22 9.93 19.86
CA GLY A 82 5.52 10.84 20.76
C GLY A 82 6.45 11.80 21.49
N ASN A 83 6.06 12.20 22.70
CA ASN A 83 6.74 13.18 23.52
C ASN A 83 7.37 12.53 24.76
N VAL A 84 8.64 12.12 24.63
CA VAL A 84 9.39 11.46 25.70
C VAL A 84 9.58 12.38 26.91
N ASP A 85 9.83 13.68 26.68
CA ASP A 85 10.06 14.66 27.75
C ASP A 85 8.81 14.88 28.62
N ALA A 86 7.62 14.76 28.04
CA ALA A 86 6.35 14.85 28.76
C ALA A 86 5.89 13.51 29.36
N GLY A 87 6.63 12.41 29.14
CA GLY A 87 6.22 11.07 29.54
C GLY A 87 5.02 10.52 28.75
N ASP A 88 4.68 11.13 27.63
CA ASP A 88 3.59 10.74 26.75
C ASP A 88 4.18 10.23 25.43
N PHE A 89 4.70 9.00 25.49
CA PHE A 89 5.37 8.33 24.40
C PHE A 89 4.96 6.86 24.34
N TYR A 90 5.24 6.25 23.20
CA TYR A 90 4.94 4.86 22.92
C TYR A 90 6.22 4.12 22.60
N ASP A 91 6.36 2.90 23.09
CA ASP A 91 7.36 1.97 22.61
C ASP A 91 6.98 1.51 21.21
N VAL A 92 7.93 1.56 20.27
CA VAL A 92 7.68 1.28 18.86
C VAL A 92 8.38 0.01 18.43
N GLU A 93 7.60 -0.90 17.86
CA GLU A 93 8.09 -2.07 17.14
C GLU A 93 8.06 -1.77 15.63
N LEU A 94 9.20 -1.88 14.96
CA LEU A 94 9.32 -1.57 13.52
C LEU A 94 9.35 -2.86 12.69
N SER A 95 8.56 -2.88 11.62
CA SER A 95 8.55 -3.94 10.61
C SER A 95 8.45 -3.30 9.21
N PRO A 96 9.57 -2.87 8.62
CA PRO A 96 9.54 -2.14 7.34
C PRO A 96 9.07 -2.98 6.14
N ALA A 97 8.95 -4.30 6.30
CA ALA A 97 8.59 -5.21 5.22
C ALA A 97 7.06 -5.34 5.05
N CYS A 98 6.57 -4.98 3.86
CA CYS A 98 5.17 -5.13 3.46
C CYS A 98 4.96 -6.27 2.43
N GLY A 99 5.81 -7.30 2.51
CA GLY A 99 5.76 -8.49 1.65
C GLY A 99 4.78 -9.54 2.18
N ASP A 100 4.93 -10.79 1.73
CA ASP A 100 3.97 -11.86 2.03
C ASP A 100 3.82 -12.17 3.54
N ALA A 101 4.90 -12.01 4.31
CA ALA A 101 4.90 -12.16 5.77
C ALA A 101 4.58 -10.84 6.52
N GLY A 102 4.11 -9.82 5.80
CA GLY A 102 3.76 -8.53 6.36
C GLY A 102 2.52 -8.60 7.26
N LEU A 103 2.39 -7.57 8.10
CA LEU A 103 1.18 -7.34 8.88
C LEU A 103 0.28 -6.39 8.09
N PHE A 104 -0.97 -6.79 7.86
CA PHE A 104 -1.91 -6.02 7.07
C PHE A 104 -3.11 -5.63 7.92
N ALA A 105 -3.83 -4.62 7.46
CA ALA A 105 -5.08 -4.24 8.08
C ALA A 105 -6.04 -3.64 7.07
N GLY A 106 -7.31 -3.65 7.46
CA GLY A 106 -8.39 -2.94 6.81
C GLY A 106 -8.87 -1.79 7.68
N VAL A 107 -9.17 -0.65 7.07
CA VAL A 107 -9.86 0.43 7.80
C VAL A 107 -11.28 -0.03 8.10
N ALA A 108 -11.57 -0.33 9.36
CA ALA A 108 -12.86 -0.88 9.79
C ALA A 108 -13.87 0.23 10.10
N GLN A 109 -13.39 1.41 10.53
CA GLN A 109 -14.24 2.51 10.94
C GLN A 109 -15.08 3.06 9.77
N ALA A 110 -16.40 3.16 9.97
CA ALA A 110 -17.35 3.54 8.92
C ALA A 110 -17.08 4.94 8.32
N SER A 111 -16.56 5.87 9.12
CA SER A 111 -16.18 7.21 8.66
C SER A 111 -14.85 7.25 7.88
N GLY A 112 -14.15 6.12 7.78
CA GLY A 112 -12.72 6.10 7.50
C GLY A 112 -11.91 6.67 8.66
N VAL A 113 -10.61 6.84 8.44
CA VAL A 113 -9.65 7.29 9.46
C VAL A 113 -8.60 8.23 8.87
N GLU A 114 -8.10 9.15 9.69
CA GLU A 114 -6.98 10.03 9.32
C GLU A 114 -5.65 9.33 9.57
N ALA A 115 -4.76 9.38 8.59
CA ALA A 115 -3.37 8.98 8.70
C ALA A 115 -2.52 10.20 9.06
N LEU A 116 -2.00 10.22 10.29
CA LEU A 116 -1.34 11.37 10.89
C LEU A 116 0.17 11.37 10.63
N ASP A 117 0.80 12.54 10.71
CA ASP A 117 2.25 12.68 10.56
C ASP A 117 3.06 12.25 11.77
N ALA A 118 2.46 12.33 12.95
CA ALA A 118 3.02 11.87 14.22
C ALA A 118 1.93 11.18 15.06
N VAL A 119 2.34 10.42 16.07
CA VAL A 119 1.40 9.91 17.07
C VAL A 119 0.83 11.09 17.87
N PRO A 120 -0.50 11.19 18.08
CA PRO A 120 -1.08 12.23 18.92
C PRO A 120 -0.60 12.10 20.37
N THR A 121 0.10 13.11 20.84
CA THR A 121 0.54 13.22 22.24
C THR A 121 0.30 14.62 22.80
N THR A 122 0.36 14.73 24.12
CA THR A 122 0.17 15.96 24.88
C THR A 122 1.14 17.04 24.40
N GLY A 123 0.58 18.18 23.98
CA GLY A 123 1.35 19.32 23.46
C GLY A 123 1.85 19.15 22.01
N SER A 124 1.67 18.00 21.39
CA SER A 124 1.99 17.79 19.97
C SER A 124 0.87 18.30 19.06
N ARG A 125 1.22 18.64 17.82
CA ARG A 125 0.27 18.94 16.74
C ARG A 125 0.42 17.90 15.64
N ALA A 126 -0.09 16.70 15.88
CA ALA A 126 -0.23 15.73 14.81
C ALA A 126 -1.18 16.29 13.74
N VAL A 127 -0.78 16.20 12.47
CA VAL A 127 -1.52 16.72 11.32
C VAL A 127 -1.91 15.56 10.40
N ALA A 128 -3.15 15.57 9.93
CA ALA A 128 -3.62 14.62 8.93
C ALA A 128 -2.88 14.80 7.58
N ARG A 129 -2.21 13.74 7.13
CA ARG A 129 -1.60 13.66 5.79
C ARG A 129 -2.57 13.15 4.74
N ALA A 130 -3.43 12.22 5.16
CA ALA A 130 -4.44 11.64 4.31
C ALA A 130 -5.63 11.15 5.15
N ARG A 131 -6.76 10.96 4.49
CA ARG A 131 -7.90 10.23 5.01
C ARG A 131 -8.07 8.95 4.20
N LEU A 132 -8.04 7.82 4.90
CA LEU A 132 -8.25 6.49 4.36
C LEU A 132 -9.73 6.14 4.53
N ALA A 133 -10.39 5.74 3.46
CA ALA A 133 -11.80 5.35 3.52
C ALA A 133 -11.99 3.99 4.20
N GLN A 134 -13.21 3.72 4.69
CA GLN A 134 -13.58 2.39 5.17
C GLN A 134 -13.30 1.33 4.09
N GLY A 135 -12.75 0.20 4.50
CA GLY A 135 -12.40 -0.89 3.60
C GLY A 135 -11.05 -0.70 2.91
N GLN A 136 -10.30 0.38 3.18
CA GLN A 136 -8.97 0.56 2.59
C GLN A 136 -7.99 -0.46 3.16
N LEU A 137 -7.32 -1.21 2.29
CA LEU A 137 -6.20 -2.08 2.66
C LEU A 137 -4.96 -1.25 2.98
N VAL A 138 -4.27 -1.61 4.05
CA VAL A 138 -2.98 -1.04 4.42
C VAL A 138 -2.01 -2.12 4.88
N CYS A 139 -0.72 -1.84 4.75
CA CYS A 139 0.34 -2.57 5.43
C CYS A 139 0.78 -1.80 6.68
N ILE A 140 0.98 -2.51 7.79
CA ILE A 140 1.49 -1.97 9.05
C ILE A 140 3.02 -2.08 9.04
N GLN A 141 3.68 -0.93 9.19
CA GLN A 141 5.14 -0.83 9.22
C GLN A 141 5.69 -0.51 10.62
N ALA A 142 4.86 -0.01 11.53
CA ALA A 142 5.23 0.17 12.92
C ALA A 142 4.03 -0.02 13.86
N ILE A 143 4.31 -0.45 15.08
CA ILE A 143 3.32 -0.62 16.15
C ILE A 143 3.77 0.23 17.33
N GLY A 144 3.01 1.27 17.66
CA GLY A 144 3.16 2.06 18.87
C GLY A 144 2.36 1.45 20.01
N ARG A 145 3.03 1.04 21.08
CA ARG A 145 2.44 0.37 22.24
C ARG A 145 2.56 1.22 23.50
N ALA A 146 1.55 1.12 24.35
CA ALA A 146 1.67 1.45 25.77
C ALA A 146 1.61 0.15 26.57
N GLY A 147 2.76 -0.28 27.09
CA GLY A 147 2.91 -1.63 27.64
C GLY A 147 2.69 -2.69 26.56
N GLN A 148 1.79 -3.64 26.80
CA GLN A 148 1.54 -4.75 25.85
C GLN A 148 0.51 -4.40 24.77
N ASN A 149 -0.27 -3.33 24.95
CA ASN A 149 -1.39 -3.02 24.09
C ASN A 149 -0.95 -2.12 22.92
N PRO A 150 -1.19 -2.52 21.65
CA PRO A 150 -1.02 -1.62 20.53
C PRO A 150 -2.09 -0.52 20.60
N LEU A 151 -1.66 0.74 20.54
CA LEU A 151 -2.56 1.89 20.54
C LEU A 151 -2.53 2.63 19.20
N TYR A 152 -1.40 2.57 18.50
CA TYR A 152 -1.24 3.17 17.18
C TYR A 152 -0.50 2.25 16.24
N TYR A 153 -0.86 2.33 14.97
CA TYR A 153 -0.14 1.68 13.88
C TYR A 153 0.36 2.74 12.91
N TYR A 154 1.62 2.64 12.50
CA TYR A 154 2.10 3.38 11.34
C TYR A 154 1.84 2.53 10.11
N VAL A 155 1.05 3.06 9.20
CA VAL A 155 0.56 2.30 8.04
C VAL A 155 0.92 2.98 6.73
N ILE A 156 0.98 2.17 5.68
CA ILE A 156 1.06 2.60 4.28
C ILE A 156 -0.08 1.94 3.50
N ALA A 157 -0.84 2.74 2.77
CA ALA A 157 -1.85 2.26 1.84
C ALA A 157 -1.16 1.74 0.58
N ILE A 158 -1.41 0.49 0.25
CA ILE A 158 -0.77 -0.25 -0.85
C ILE A 158 -1.84 -0.80 -1.79
N PRO A 159 -1.53 -1.02 -3.08
CA PRO A 159 -2.45 -1.68 -4.00
C PRO A 159 -2.83 -3.07 -3.49
N ALA A 160 -4.12 -3.41 -3.50
CA ALA A 160 -4.56 -4.73 -3.03
C ALA A 160 -3.96 -5.88 -3.85
N ASP A 161 -3.89 -5.71 -5.17
CA ASP A 161 -3.38 -6.72 -6.09
C ASP A 161 -1.88 -7.00 -5.97
N SER A 162 -1.12 -6.18 -5.24
CA SER A 162 0.30 -6.44 -4.98
C SER A 162 0.54 -7.37 -3.78
N VAL A 163 -0.49 -7.62 -2.97
CA VAL A 163 -0.41 -8.59 -1.87
C VAL A 163 -0.73 -9.98 -2.42
N ALA A 164 0.21 -10.92 -2.31
CA ALA A 164 0.06 -12.25 -2.89
C ALA A 164 -1.20 -12.97 -2.38
N GLY A 165 -1.53 -12.82 -1.10
CA GLY A 165 -2.75 -13.38 -0.49
C GLY A 165 -4.06 -12.75 -0.97
N CYS A 166 -4.00 -11.55 -1.56
CA CYS A 166 -5.16 -10.83 -2.09
C CYS A 166 -5.41 -11.05 -3.58
N LYS A 167 -4.38 -11.43 -4.33
CA LYS A 167 -4.50 -11.63 -5.77
C LYS A 167 -5.53 -12.73 -6.08
N ASN A 168 -6.63 -12.35 -6.72
CA ASN A 168 -7.78 -13.21 -7.02
C ASN A 168 -8.50 -13.78 -5.78
N ASN A 169 -8.29 -13.21 -4.59
CA ASN A 169 -8.96 -13.65 -3.37
C ASN A 169 -10.14 -12.73 -3.04
N PRO A 170 -11.39 -13.21 -3.09
CA PRO A 170 -12.56 -12.39 -2.77
C PRO A 170 -12.59 -11.91 -1.31
N ALA A 171 -11.78 -12.46 -0.42
CA ALA A 171 -11.59 -11.93 0.94
C ALA A 171 -11.05 -10.49 0.93
N CYS A 172 -10.22 -10.12 -0.06
CA CYS A 172 -9.79 -8.74 -0.29
C CYS A 172 -10.84 -7.88 -1.03
N GLY A 173 -12.04 -8.43 -1.25
CA GLY A 173 -13.23 -7.63 -1.57
C GLY A 173 -13.66 -6.77 -0.37
N THR A 174 -13.55 -7.31 0.85
CA THR A 174 -13.82 -6.58 2.10
C THR A 174 -12.82 -5.43 2.26
N TYR A 175 -11.53 -5.75 2.17
CA TYR A 175 -10.42 -4.81 2.30
C TYR A 175 -9.58 -4.75 1.02
N GLY A 176 -9.60 -3.60 0.36
CA GLY A 176 -8.89 -3.42 -0.91
C GLY A 176 -8.66 -1.95 -1.26
N ASP A 177 -8.49 -1.66 -2.54
CA ASP A 177 -8.27 -0.29 -3.00
C ASP A 177 -9.53 0.56 -2.80
N ARG A 178 -9.37 1.72 -2.16
CA ARG A 178 -10.43 2.71 -1.93
C ARG A 178 -9.93 4.12 -2.26
N PRO A 179 -10.83 5.09 -2.43
CA PRO A 179 -10.44 6.48 -2.59
C PRO A 179 -9.69 6.99 -1.35
N ILE A 180 -8.56 7.66 -1.57
CA ILE A 180 -7.77 8.30 -0.53
C ILE A 180 -7.83 9.81 -0.73
N GLN A 181 -8.24 10.54 0.31
CA GLN A 181 -8.23 12.00 0.28
C GLN A 181 -6.92 12.49 0.89
N ARG A 182 -6.11 13.23 0.14
CA ARG A 182 -4.85 13.78 0.65
C ARG A 182 -5.05 15.23 1.08
N SER A 183 -4.38 15.64 2.16
CA SER A 183 -4.44 17.03 2.63
C SER A 183 -3.60 17.98 1.76
N LYS A 184 -2.59 17.45 1.05
CA LYS A 184 -1.77 18.19 0.08
C LYS A 184 -1.54 17.32 -1.16
N SER A 185 -1.45 17.94 -2.33
CA SER A 185 -0.90 17.28 -3.50
C SER A 185 0.56 16.94 -3.23
N VAL A 186 0.89 15.65 -3.30
CA VAL A 186 2.26 15.17 -3.20
C VAL A 186 2.81 15.09 -4.62
N PRO A 187 4.01 15.62 -4.90
CA PRO A 187 4.67 15.42 -6.17
C PRO A 187 5.21 13.98 -6.27
N GLY A 188 4.56 13.15 -7.06
CA GLY A 188 5.00 11.80 -7.37
C GLY A 188 4.08 11.07 -8.34
N GLY A 189 4.48 9.86 -8.73
CA GLY A 189 3.61 8.94 -9.47
C GLY A 189 2.61 8.27 -8.56
N SER A 190 1.57 7.63 -9.13
CA SER A 190 0.65 6.80 -8.36
C SER A 190 1.39 5.76 -7.52
N CYS A 191 0.90 5.47 -6.32
CA CYS A 191 1.46 4.40 -5.48
C CYS A 191 1.46 3.07 -6.24
N HIS A 192 2.62 2.41 -6.29
CA HIS A 192 2.78 1.12 -6.95
C HIS A 192 3.88 0.28 -6.28
N ALA A 193 3.80 -1.03 -6.48
CA ALA A 193 4.86 -1.93 -6.07
C ALA A 193 6.09 -1.75 -6.96
N ALA A 194 7.25 -1.44 -6.37
CA ALA A 194 8.54 -1.44 -7.06
C ALA A 194 9.21 -2.82 -7.03
N ALA A 195 8.99 -3.56 -5.94
CA ALA A 195 9.43 -4.92 -5.71
C ALA A 195 8.50 -5.56 -4.66
N PRO A 196 8.55 -6.88 -4.44
CA PRO A 196 7.76 -7.51 -3.38
C PRO A 196 7.97 -6.82 -2.02
N GLY A 197 6.88 -6.32 -1.45
CA GLY A 197 6.88 -5.59 -0.18
C GLY A 197 7.56 -4.22 -0.19
N GLN A 198 7.86 -3.66 -1.36
CA GLN A 198 8.41 -2.31 -1.53
C GLN A 198 7.48 -1.47 -2.39
N TYR A 199 7.08 -0.33 -1.84
CA TYR A 199 6.09 0.56 -2.44
C TYR A 199 6.69 1.94 -2.62
N VAL A 200 6.51 2.51 -3.81
CA VAL A 200 7.07 3.82 -4.19
C VAL A 200 6.01 4.67 -4.86
N GLY A 201 6.32 5.96 -5.03
CA GLY A 201 5.35 6.98 -5.45
C GLY A 201 4.58 7.52 -4.25
N ASP A 202 3.41 8.08 -4.50
CA ASP A 202 2.63 8.82 -3.51
C ASP A 202 1.77 7.92 -2.60
N CYS A 203 2.33 6.83 -2.10
CA CYS A 203 1.62 5.95 -1.16
C CYS A 203 1.22 6.75 0.08
N ALA A 204 -0.08 6.76 0.40
CA ALA A 204 -0.55 7.46 1.57
C ALA A 204 -0.12 6.69 2.82
N GLN A 205 0.43 7.41 3.80
CA GLN A 205 1.02 6.80 4.99
C GLN A 205 0.87 7.70 6.21
N GLY A 206 0.84 7.08 7.38
CA GLY A 206 0.76 7.81 8.65
C GLY A 206 0.35 6.94 9.83
N TRP A 207 0.32 7.59 11.00
CA TRP A 207 -0.16 6.99 12.24
C TRP A 207 -1.68 6.95 12.28
N VAL A 208 -2.23 5.82 12.70
CA VAL A 208 -3.65 5.53 12.80
C VAL A 208 -3.93 4.87 14.14
N GLY A 209 -5.04 5.19 14.78
CA GLY A 209 -5.47 4.53 16.02
C GLY A 209 -5.74 3.04 15.80
N ALA A 210 -5.31 2.20 16.73
CA ALA A 210 -5.43 0.74 16.61
C ALA A 210 -6.88 0.25 16.54
N ASP A 211 -7.80 0.98 17.18
CA ASP A 211 -9.25 0.70 17.20
C ASP A 211 -9.96 0.98 15.86
N ALA A 212 -9.33 1.71 14.95
CA ALA A 212 -9.87 2.01 13.64
C ALA A 212 -9.56 0.90 12.59
N LEU A 213 -8.74 -0.08 12.95
CA LEU A 213 -8.19 -1.08 12.04
C LEU A 213 -8.58 -2.51 12.45
N ASP A 214 -9.01 -3.29 11.46
CA ASP A 214 -9.07 -4.75 11.58
C ASP A 214 -7.73 -5.32 11.11
N VAL A 215 -6.91 -5.77 12.05
CA VAL A 215 -5.56 -6.28 11.79
C VAL A 215 -5.61 -7.78 11.46
N PHE A 216 -4.89 -8.18 10.42
CA PHE A 216 -4.77 -9.56 9.98
C PHE A 216 -3.37 -9.85 9.43
N SER A 217 -2.97 -11.11 9.47
CA SER A 217 -1.68 -11.57 8.95
C SER A 217 -1.84 -12.15 7.55
N ASN A 218 -0.80 -12.06 6.72
CA ASN A 218 -0.75 -12.66 5.37
C ASN A 218 -1.83 -12.15 4.37
N GLY A 219 -2.50 -11.04 4.67
CA GLY A 219 -3.48 -10.45 3.75
C GLY A 219 -4.87 -11.11 3.75
N ILE A 220 -5.20 -11.93 4.76
CA ILE A 220 -6.49 -12.66 4.87
C ILE A 220 -7.01 -12.66 6.30
#